data_AF-A0A8C6ZMF2-F1
#
_entry.id   AF-A0A8C6ZMF2-F1
#
_cell.length_a   1.000
_cell.length_b   1.000
_cell.length_c   1.000
_cell.angle_alpha   90.00
_cell.angle_beta   90.00
_cell.angle_gamma   90.00
#
_symmetry.space_group_name_H-M   'P 1'
#
loop_
_entity.id
_entity.type
_entity.pdbx_description
1 polymer ?
#
loop_
_entity_poly.entity_id
_entity_poly.type
_entity_poly.pdbx_seq_one_letter_code
_entity_poly.pdbx_strand_id
1 'polypeptide(L)'
;LILTRKEQIENEIMAKLQEQMRSSKAAKYFSQLAEKLRKRKMDLDLHFSKVENDTAQIILNATHTNCQLEALQKTLSDLDKEIRNIHDLINRSESEIAKRSLLIENKQGVINLNNKRLDMLLSQLGGQELGPLEIEINGLTKQIEECNSEVLTLQKYWLKLQNELVRLTHGREEQLASLDLLKKQITVMQQKKVRTENEIQQETKEQKDIERHMRNMSNDLIKLNMLINKNSNSFEELHYGNIITENEFVRSLKVAEKESIEMQEKHSQLAEEKERLLNSLVEAEHQIMLWEKKIQLAKEMRSAVDSETGQGEIRAMKMEIHRMQVRYGQLMKQQEKMIRDMEASVSRRETIAIRGEGQNKMDKKHITRSDFHRKKQELRKQISETQKVSESNCSKTVLELESAEASLNATCMKKQQEVCTLQAESDGLDLDIECLQERKRWNLLEIVAYQTRQKHLQALKDGKYTLLCRTEEAWRNEQQKWQDRLLTVNVIVQQIQKEHPQHQRTLQWLSQRLESRLGPQEA
;
A
#
# COMPACT_ATOMS: atom_id res chain seq x y z
N LEU A 1 236.29 -115.00 118.03
CA LEU A 1 236.85 -113.99 117.11
C LEU A 1 235.85 -113.50 116.03
N ILE A 2 234.57 -113.88 116.03
CA ILE A 2 233.60 -113.51 114.97
C ILE A 2 232.31 -112.90 115.56
N LEU A 3 232.47 -112.02 116.55
CA LEU A 3 231.35 -111.32 117.19
C LEU A 3 230.67 -110.28 116.26
N THR A 4 231.37 -109.82 115.24
CA THR A 4 230.99 -108.67 114.40
C THR A 4 230.05 -108.98 113.22
N ARG A 5 229.87 -110.25 112.82
CA ARG A 5 229.21 -110.58 111.54
C ARG A 5 227.69 -110.84 111.63
N LYS A 6 227.13 -110.97 112.84
CA LYS A 6 225.69 -111.24 113.01
C LYS A 6 224.85 -109.95 112.98
N GLU A 7 225.31 -108.90 113.66
CA GLU A 7 224.62 -107.60 113.74
C GLU A 7 224.43 -106.93 112.36
N GLN A 8 225.28 -107.23 111.37
CA GLN A 8 225.11 -106.70 110.01
C GLN A 8 223.90 -107.29 109.27
N ILE A 9 223.61 -108.59 109.45
CA ILE A 9 222.52 -109.27 108.74
C ILE A 9 221.15 -108.86 109.30
N GLU A 10 221.07 -108.57 110.60
CA GLU A 10 219.84 -108.07 111.24
C GLU A 10 219.44 -106.68 110.71
N ASN A 11 220.42 -105.84 110.35
CA ASN A 11 220.19 -104.47 109.86
C ASN A 11 219.69 -104.40 108.40
N GLU A 12 220.13 -105.28 107.50
CA GLU A 12 219.62 -105.30 106.11
C GLU A 12 218.15 -105.73 105.99
N ILE A 13 217.72 -106.68 106.84
CA ILE A 13 216.35 -107.24 106.79
C ILE A 13 215.31 -106.17 107.18
N MET A 14 215.62 -105.31 108.16
CA MET A 14 214.72 -104.25 108.61
C MET A 14 214.46 -103.18 107.53
N ALA A 15 215.46 -102.85 106.69
CA ALA A 15 215.32 -101.86 105.63
C ALA A 15 214.31 -102.31 104.56
N LYS A 16 214.39 -103.58 104.11
CA LYS A 16 213.50 -104.15 103.08
C LYS A 16 212.01 -104.15 103.48
N LEU A 17 211.70 -104.27 104.77
CA LEU A 17 210.32 -104.32 105.26
C LEU A 17 209.62 -102.95 105.27
N GLN A 18 210.35 -101.86 105.55
CA GLN A 18 209.75 -100.52 105.55
C GLN A 18 209.35 -100.03 104.14
N GLU A 19 210.04 -100.51 103.10
CA GLU A 19 209.76 -100.15 101.71
C GLU A 19 208.46 -100.78 101.18
N GLN A 20 208.20 -102.06 101.50
CA GLN A 20 206.92 -102.71 101.15
C GLN A 20 205.71 -101.98 101.75
N MET A 21 205.81 -101.45 102.98
CA MET A 21 204.69 -100.77 103.63
C MET A 21 204.28 -99.46 102.94
N ARG A 22 205.18 -98.81 102.19
CA ARG A 22 204.90 -97.54 101.49
C ARG A 22 204.14 -97.73 100.17
N SER A 23 204.38 -98.83 99.44
CA SER A 23 203.73 -99.10 98.14
C SER A 23 202.21 -99.37 98.26
N SER A 24 201.81 -100.16 99.26
CA SER A 24 200.43 -100.65 99.45
C SER A 24 199.38 -99.53 99.62
N LYS A 25 199.79 -98.39 100.19
CA LYS A 25 198.87 -97.31 100.56
C LYS A 25 198.45 -96.41 99.38
N ALA A 26 199.28 -96.32 98.33
CA ALA A 26 198.97 -95.52 97.14
C ALA A 26 197.91 -96.19 96.23
N ALA A 27 198.02 -97.51 96.02
CA ALA A 27 197.15 -98.26 95.11
C ALA A 27 195.65 -98.14 95.46
N LYS A 28 195.32 -98.09 96.76
CA LYS A 28 193.93 -98.01 97.25
C LYS A 28 193.24 -96.67 96.98
N TYR A 29 193.99 -95.57 96.80
CA TYR A 29 193.38 -94.28 96.44
C TYR A 29 193.05 -94.20 94.95
N PHE A 30 193.86 -94.80 94.07
CA PHE A 30 193.61 -94.80 92.63
C PHE A 30 192.39 -95.64 92.23
N SER A 31 192.12 -96.78 92.88
CA SER A 31 190.93 -97.59 92.56
C SER A 31 189.61 -96.85 92.84
N GLN A 32 189.52 -96.13 93.98
CA GLN A 32 188.34 -95.34 94.32
C GLN A 32 188.08 -94.18 93.36
N LEU A 33 189.13 -93.61 92.75
CA LEU A 33 188.98 -92.58 91.72
C LEU A 33 188.46 -93.17 90.40
N ALA A 34 188.95 -94.35 90.01
CA ALA A 34 188.51 -95.06 88.80
C ALA A 34 187.03 -95.50 88.87
N GLU A 35 186.53 -95.93 90.03
CA GLU A 35 185.11 -96.26 90.20
C GLU A 35 184.19 -95.04 90.06
N LYS A 36 184.60 -93.87 90.59
CA LYS A 36 183.84 -92.62 90.43
C LYS A 36 183.76 -92.20 88.96
N LEU A 37 184.85 -92.33 88.20
CA LEU A 37 184.87 -92.09 86.76
C LEU A 37 183.98 -93.06 85.99
N ARG A 38 183.99 -94.36 86.32
CA ARG A 38 183.09 -95.36 85.70
C ARG A 38 181.61 -95.03 85.90
N LYS A 39 181.19 -94.69 87.13
CA LYS A 39 179.80 -94.30 87.41
C LYS A 39 179.41 -93.06 86.59
N ARG A 40 180.25 -92.01 86.62
CA ARG A 40 179.98 -90.78 85.86
C ARG A 40 179.91 -90.96 84.35
N LYS A 41 180.64 -91.94 83.77
CA LYS A 41 180.49 -92.32 82.36
C LYS A 41 179.12 -92.98 82.11
N MET A 42 178.74 -93.95 82.93
CA MET A 42 177.48 -94.69 82.76
C MET A 42 176.24 -93.80 82.91
N ASP A 43 176.30 -92.81 83.82
CA ASP A 43 175.26 -91.77 83.94
C ASP A 43 175.11 -90.94 82.65
N LEU A 44 176.22 -90.62 82.00
CA LEU A 44 176.27 -89.85 80.74
C LEU A 44 175.80 -90.68 79.55
N ASP A 45 176.27 -91.92 79.42
CA ASP A 45 175.85 -92.84 78.35
C ASP A 45 174.30 -93.04 78.39
N LEU A 46 173.72 -93.22 79.58
CA LEU A 46 172.28 -93.39 79.78
C LEU A 46 171.48 -92.11 79.50
N HIS A 47 172.07 -90.94 79.76
CA HIS A 47 171.46 -89.65 79.39
C HIS A 47 171.51 -89.40 77.87
N PHE A 48 172.53 -89.90 77.18
CA PHE A 48 172.64 -89.84 75.72
C PHE A 48 171.54 -90.67 75.05
N SER A 49 171.36 -91.92 75.49
CA SER A 49 170.29 -92.80 74.99
C SER A 49 168.88 -92.23 75.20
N LYS A 50 168.66 -91.45 76.27
CA LYS A 50 167.39 -90.70 76.45
C LYS A 50 167.23 -89.62 75.38
N VAL A 51 168.24 -88.77 75.18
CA VAL A 51 168.18 -87.67 74.19
C VAL A 51 168.01 -88.21 72.77
N GLU A 52 168.65 -89.33 72.41
CA GLU A 52 168.42 -90.01 71.12
C GLU A 52 166.97 -90.46 70.95
N ASN A 53 166.38 -91.08 71.98
CA ASN A 53 164.99 -91.55 71.96
C ASN A 53 163.97 -90.39 71.92
N ASP A 54 164.21 -89.33 72.71
CA ASP A 54 163.39 -88.11 72.67
C ASP A 54 163.47 -87.42 71.29
N THR A 55 164.66 -87.41 70.67
CA THR A 55 164.87 -86.90 69.30
C THR A 55 164.12 -87.73 68.27
N ALA A 56 164.15 -89.06 68.37
CA ALA A 56 163.37 -89.94 67.49
C ALA A 56 161.86 -89.71 67.64
N GLN A 57 161.35 -89.52 68.86
CA GLN A 57 159.94 -89.20 69.10
C GLN A 57 159.55 -87.84 68.50
N ILE A 58 160.42 -86.83 68.56
CA ILE A 58 160.18 -85.52 67.93
C ILE A 58 160.13 -85.65 66.40
N ILE A 59 161.01 -86.44 65.79
CA ILE A 59 161.01 -86.70 64.33
C ILE A 59 159.72 -87.42 63.91
N LEU A 60 159.25 -88.40 64.69
CA LEU A 60 158.01 -89.12 64.43
C LEU A 60 156.79 -88.19 64.55
N ASN A 61 156.76 -87.33 65.58
CA ASN A 61 155.71 -86.32 65.72
C ASN A 61 155.71 -85.30 64.56
N ALA A 62 156.89 -84.83 64.12
CA ALA A 62 157.03 -83.87 63.03
C ALA A 62 156.64 -84.46 61.66
N THR A 63 156.97 -85.72 61.41
CA THR A 63 156.50 -86.41 60.18
C THR A 63 154.99 -86.66 60.22
N HIS A 64 154.42 -86.98 61.39
CA HIS A 64 152.97 -87.11 61.56
C HIS A 64 152.23 -85.79 61.28
N THR A 65 152.68 -84.66 61.83
CA THR A 65 152.05 -83.35 61.57
C THR A 65 152.24 -82.89 60.12
N ASN A 66 153.36 -83.22 59.47
CA ASN A 66 153.55 -82.91 58.05
C ASN A 66 152.58 -83.72 57.15
N CYS A 67 152.36 -85.01 57.47
CA CYS A 67 151.34 -85.81 56.77
C CYS A 67 149.90 -85.27 56.99
N GLN A 68 149.59 -84.75 58.18
CA GLN A 68 148.32 -84.05 58.43
C GLN A 68 148.19 -82.76 57.60
N LEU A 69 149.27 -81.97 57.49
CA LEU A 69 149.30 -80.76 56.66
C LEU A 69 149.09 -81.08 55.17
N GLU A 70 149.76 -82.11 54.63
CA GLU A 70 149.54 -82.53 53.23
C GLU A 70 148.11 -83.01 52.97
N ALA A 71 147.48 -83.68 53.94
CA ALA A 71 146.08 -84.09 53.85
C ALA A 71 145.13 -82.86 53.85
N LEU A 72 145.35 -81.90 54.75
CA LEU A 72 144.58 -80.65 54.80
C LEU A 72 144.79 -79.77 53.56
N GLN A 73 146.00 -79.75 53.00
CA GLN A 73 146.28 -78.98 51.78
C GLN A 73 145.63 -79.63 50.55
N LYS A 74 145.47 -80.96 50.51
CA LYS A 74 144.65 -81.63 49.50
C LYS A 74 143.18 -81.25 49.63
N THR A 75 142.57 -81.34 50.82
CA THR A 75 141.15 -80.99 51.00
C THR A 75 140.87 -79.52 50.71
N LEU A 76 141.76 -78.59 51.06
CA LEU A 76 141.68 -77.19 50.60
C LEU A 76 141.70 -77.10 49.07
N SER A 77 142.62 -77.82 48.40
CA SER A 77 142.70 -77.81 46.94
C SER A 77 141.46 -78.39 46.24
N ASP A 78 140.68 -79.25 46.92
CA ASP A 78 139.44 -79.83 46.40
C ASP A 78 138.25 -78.90 46.67
N LEU A 79 138.16 -78.28 47.85
CA LEU A 79 137.20 -77.20 48.13
C LEU A 79 137.37 -76.02 47.17
N ASP A 80 138.60 -75.64 46.83
CA ASP A 80 138.88 -74.62 45.80
C ASP A 80 138.40 -75.04 44.40
N LYS A 81 138.27 -76.33 44.09
CA LYS A 81 137.66 -76.81 42.83
C LYS A 81 136.14 -76.71 42.91
N GLU A 82 135.54 -77.10 44.03
CA GLU A 82 134.09 -77.00 44.26
C GLU A 82 133.60 -75.55 44.21
N ILE A 83 134.31 -74.61 44.85
CA ILE A 83 134.01 -73.17 44.81
C ILE A 83 134.03 -72.65 43.37
N ARG A 84 135.04 -73.04 42.57
CA ARG A 84 135.10 -72.67 41.14
C ARG A 84 133.95 -73.26 40.33
N ASN A 85 133.62 -74.54 40.54
CA ASN A 85 132.48 -75.20 39.88
C ASN A 85 131.14 -74.53 40.21
N ILE A 86 130.94 -74.11 41.47
CA ILE A 86 129.75 -73.38 41.92
C ILE A 86 129.71 -71.98 41.29
N HIS A 87 130.83 -71.26 41.25
CA HIS A 87 130.90 -69.94 40.63
C HIS A 87 130.60 -70.00 39.13
N ASP A 88 131.13 -70.99 38.41
CA ASP A 88 130.79 -71.28 37.02
C ASP A 88 129.30 -71.56 36.80
N LEU A 89 128.64 -72.24 37.74
CA LEU A 89 127.21 -72.53 37.68
C LEU A 89 126.37 -71.26 37.94
N ILE A 90 126.80 -70.41 38.87
CA ILE A 90 126.20 -69.09 39.13
C ILE A 90 126.28 -68.23 37.88
N ASN A 91 127.48 -68.07 37.29
CA ASN A 91 127.72 -67.26 36.10
C ASN A 91 126.83 -67.70 34.90
N ARG A 92 126.58 -69.02 34.76
CA ARG A 92 125.63 -69.57 33.76
C ARG A 92 124.17 -69.19 34.08
N SER A 93 123.77 -69.28 35.35
CA SER A 93 122.40 -68.95 35.79
C SER A 93 122.09 -67.45 35.66
N GLU A 94 123.04 -66.57 36.00
CA GLU A 94 122.93 -65.12 35.78
C GLU A 94 122.82 -64.78 34.29
N SER A 95 123.62 -65.45 33.44
CA SER A 95 123.55 -65.32 31.99
C SER A 95 122.19 -65.79 31.41
N GLU A 96 121.52 -66.75 32.04
CA GLU A 96 120.14 -67.13 31.68
C GLU A 96 119.11 -66.13 32.19
N ILE A 97 119.25 -65.64 33.42
CA ILE A 97 118.36 -64.63 34.00
C ILE A 97 118.36 -63.37 33.13
N ALA A 98 119.53 -62.87 32.74
CA ALA A 98 119.65 -61.72 31.83
C ALA A 98 118.91 -61.94 30.49
N LYS A 99 119.05 -63.12 29.86
CA LYS A 99 118.33 -63.48 28.63
C LYS A 99 116.82 -63.54 28.84
N ARG A 100 116.35 -64.07 29.98
CA ARG A 100 114.92 -64.14 30.32
C ARG A 100 114.33 -62.75 30.58
N SER A 101 115.04 -61.87 31.28
CA SER A 101 114.63 -60.48 31.51
C SER A 101 114.46 -59.72 30.20
N LEU A 102 115.42 -59.82 29.26
CA LEU A 102 115.34 -59.19 27.95
C LEU A 102 114.20 -59.77 27.09
N LEU A 103 113.88 -61.06 27.21
CA LEU A 103 112.70 -61.66 26.57
C LEU A 103 111.37 -61.15 27.19
N ILE A 104 111.33 -60.95 28.50
CA ILE A 104 110.17 -60.38 29.20
C ILE A 104 109.95 -58.92 28.77
N GLU A 105 111.01 -58.11 28.72
CA GLU A 105 110.94 -56.72 28.27
C GLU A 105 110.42 -56.60 26.83
N ASN A 106 110.94 -57.42 25.91
CA ASN A 106 110.44 -57.50 24.53
C ASN A 106 108.95 -57.91 24.47
N LYS A 107 108.53 -58.90 25.27
CA LYS A 107 107.11 -59.30 25.34
C LYS A 107 106.23 -58.20 25.93
N GLN A 108 106.70 -57.48 26.95
CA GLN A 108 106.00 -56.34 27.52
C GLN A 108 105.87 -55.19 26.52
N GLY A 109 106.89 -54.95 25.69
CA GLY A 109 106.83 -54.01 24.57
C GLY A 109 105.72 -54.37 23.56
N VAL A 110 105.60 -55.65 23.18
CA VAL A 110 104.53 -56.14 22.31
C VAL A 110 103.14 -56.03 22.97
N ILE A 111 103.02 -56.37 24.25
CA ILE A 111 101.77 -56.21 25.01
C ILE A 111 101.37 -54.73 25.06
N ASN A 112 102.29 -53.83 25.40
CA ASN A 112 102.03 -52.39 25.45
C ASN A 112 101.60 -51.82 24.08
N LEU A 113 102.15 -52.34 22.98
CA LEU A 113 101.79 -51.92 21.62
C LEU A 113 100.42 -52.47 21.19
N ASN A 114 100.09 -53.71 21.56
CA ASN A 114 98.76 -54.28 21.36
C ASN A 114 97.69 -53.56 22.19
N ASN A 115 97.95 -53.28 23.46
CA ASN A 115 97.04 -52.53 24.33
C ASN A 115 96.74 -51.15 23.75
N LYS A 116 97.77 -50.38 23.36
CA LYS A 116 97.59 -49.08 22.67
C LYS A 116 96.76 -49.18 21.38
N ARG A 117 96.86 -50.29 20.64
CA ARG A 117 96.04 -50.53 19.44
C ARG A 117 94.59 -50.85 19.80
N LEU A 118 94.37 -51.57 20.90
CA LEU A 118 93.05 -51.87 21.46
C LEU A 118 92.39 -50.59 21.99
N ASP A 119 93.11 -49.77 22.76
CA ASP A 119 92.68 -48.45 23.25
C ASP A 119 92.25 -47.51 22.11
N MET A 120 93.02 -47.47 21.00
CA MET A 120 92.66 -46.68 19.81
C MET A 120 91.37 -47.18 19.15
N LEU A 121 91.16 -48.50 19.05
CA LEU A 121 89.95 -49.06 18.46
C LEU A 121 88.73 -48.83 19.37
N LEU A 122 88.87 -49.01 20.68
CA LEU A 122 87.83 -48.65 21.66
C LEU A 122 87.47 -47.16 21.59
N SER A 123 88.46 -46.28 21.46
CA SER A 123 88.25 -44.84 21.32
C SER A 123 87.49 -44.48 20.05
N GLN A 124 87.71 -45.22 18.96
CA GLN A 124 86.96 -45.05 17.69
C GLN A 124 85.53 -45.63 17.76
N LEU A 125 85.31 -46.63 18.62
CA LEU A 125 84.01 -47.29 18.83
C LEU A 125 83.20 -46.71 20.01
N GLY A 126 83.64 -45.59 20.61
CA GLY A 126 82.90 -44.92 21.68
C GLY A 126 83.05 -45.55 23.08
N GLY A 127 84.00 -46.46 23.28
CA GLY A 127 84.37 -46.98 24.60
C GLY A 127 83.67 -48.28 25.04
N GLN A 128 82.99 -49.00 24.13
CA GLN A 128 82.45 -50.34 24.39
C GLN A 128 82.90 -51.35 23.32
N GLU A 129 83.17 -52.59 23.74
CA GLU A 129 83.34 -53.73 22.82
C GLU A 129 81.97 -54.23 22.35
N LEU A 130 81.41 -53.57 21.33
CA LEU A 130 80.20 -54.02 20.65
C LEU A 130 80.55 -54.73 19.34
N GLY A 131 79.92 -55.88 19.09
CA GLY A 131 80.05 -56.63 17.85
C GLY A 131 79.42 -55.90 16.66
N PRO A 132 79.83 -56.17 15.40
CA PRO A 132 79.26 -55.52 14.22
C PRO A 132 77.74 -55.64 14.11
N LEU A 133 77.18 -56.79 14.50
CA LEU A 133 75.74 -57.03 14.55
C LEU A 133 75.03 -56.23 15.66
N GLU A 134 75.70 -55.95 16.78
CA GLU A 134 75.14 -55.12 17.86
C GLU A 134 75.14 -53.64 17.46
N ILE A 135 76.15 -53.20 16.72
CA ILE A 135 76.19 -51.86 16.09
C ILE A 135 75.05 -51.73 15.06
N GLU A 136 74.81 -52.76 14.23
CA GLU A 136 73.72 -52.77 13.25
C GLU A 136 72.33 -52.82 13.92
N ILE A 137 72.15 -53.65 14.96
CA ILE A 137 70.92 -53.69 15.78
C ILE A 137 70.67 -52.35 16.46
N ASN A 138 71.68 -51.71 17.05
CA ASN A 138 71.55 -50.38 17.66
C ASN A 138 71.21 -49.31 16.62
N GLY A 139 71.82 -49.38 15.43
CA GLY A 139 71.50 -48.49 14.30
C GLY A 139 70.06 -48.62 13.82
N LEU A 140 69.59 -49.85 13.61
CA LEU A 140 68.20 -50.13 13.22
C LEU A 140 67.21 -49.78 14.34
N THR A 141 67.55 -50.03 15.60
CA THR A 141 66.72 -49.65 16.76
C THR A 141 66.56 -48.14 16.82
N LYS A 142 67.66 -47.38 16.65
CA LYS A 142 67.62 -45.91 16.59
C LYS A 142 66.79 -45.38 15.42
N GLN A 143 66.87 -45.99 14.23
CA GLN A 143 66.01 -45.65 13.09
C GLN A 143 64.53 -45.95 13.35
N ILE A 144 64.23 -47.06 14.05
CA ILE A 144 62.87 -47.41 14.48
C ILE A 144 62.36 -46.42 15.53
N GLU A 145 63.18 -45.99 16.48
CA GLU A 145 62.84 -44.96 17.47
C GLU A 145 62.60 -43.59 16.81
N GLU A 146 63.46 -43.18 15.87
CA GLU A 146 63.31 -41.96 15.08
C GLU A 146 61.99 -41.99 14.28
N CYS A 147 61.74 -43.05 13.52
CA CYS A 147 60.50 -43.20 12.74
C CYS A 147 59.24 -43.29 13.62
N ASN A 148 59.31 -43.97 14.78
CA ASN A 148 58.23 -43.96 15.77
C ASN A 148 57.98 -42.55 16.34
N SER A 149 59.04 -41.77 16.56
CA SER A 149 58.91 -40.38 17.02
C SER A 149 58.23 -39.50 15.96
N GLU A 150 58.57 -39.67 14.68
CA GLU A 150 57.91 -39.00 13.55
C GLU A 150 56.42 -39.38 13.49
N VAL A 151 56.08 -40.67 13.52
CA VAL A 151 54.70 -41.16 13.57
C VAL A 151 53.92 -40.55 14.74
N LEU A 152 54.52 -40.45 15.93
CA LEU A 152 53.90 -39.80 17.08
C LEU A 152 53.70 -38.28 16.89
N THR A 153 54.60 -37.58 16.19
CA THR A 153 54.38 -36.17 15.83
C THR A 153 53.27 -36.00 14.80
N LEU A 154 53.23 -36.86 13.78
CA LEU A 154 52.21 -36.86 12.73
C LEU A 154 50.82 -37.21 13.28
N GLN A 155 50.71 -38.18 14.20
CA GLN A 155 49.47 -38.47 14.92
C GLN A 155 49.00 -37.27 15.77
N LYS A 156 49.92 -36.62 16.50
CA LYS A 156 49.61 -35.39 17.28
C LYS A 156 49.18 -34.23 16.38
N TYR A 157 49.73 -34.12 15.17
CA TYR A 157 49.33 -33.12 14.18
C TYR A 157 47.96 -33.44 13.55
N TRP A 158 47.73 -34.70 13.17
CA TRP A 158 46.44 -35.18 12.66
C TRP A 158 45.30 -34.98 13.67
N LEU A 159 45.51 -35.30 14.95
CA LEU A 159 44.53 -35.04 16.01
C LEU A 159 44.21 -33.54 16.19
N LYS A 160 45.20 -32.65 16.00
CA LYS A 160 44.96 -31.19 16.00
C LYS A 160 44.09 -30.77 14.80
N LEU A 161 44.38 -31.28 13.61
CA LEU A 161 43.57 -31.04 12.41
C LEU A 161 42.16 -31.62 12.54
N GLN A 162 42.00 -32.79 13.15
CA GLN A 162 40.70 -33.40 13.39
C GLN A 162 39.86 -32.58 14.38
N ASN A 163 40.45 -32.13 15.49
CA ASN A 163 39.76 -31.26 16.44
C ASN A 163 39.37 -29.91 15.83
N GLU A 164 40.23 -29.33 14.99
CA GLU A 164 39.91 -28.10 14.25
C GLU A 164 38.80 -28.31 13.21
N LEU A 165 38.82 -29.44 12.49
CA LEU A 165 37.74 -29.82 11.57
C LEU A 165 36.41 -29.95 12.30
N VAL A 166 36.38 -30.64 13.45
CA VAL A 166 35.18 -30.80 14.29
C VAL A 166 34.66 -29.43 14.78
N ARG A 167 35.56 -28.55 15.23
CA ARG A 167 35.22 -27.17 15.64
C ARG A 167 34.60 -26.37 14.49
N LEU A 168 35.17 -26.47 13.29
CA LEU A 168 34.67 -25.79 12.09
C LEU A 168 33.33 -26.38 11.60
N THR A 169 33.13 -27.70 11.69
CA THR A 169 31.81 -28.30 11.38
C THR A 169 30.74 -27.86 12.36
N HIS A 170 31.05 -27.76 13.65
CA HIS A 170 30.08 -27.29 14.64
C HIS A 170 29.70 -25.82 14.43
N GLY A 171 30.69 -24.94 14.21
CA GLY A 171 30.42 -23.54 13.86
C GLY A 171 29.62 -23.37 12.56
N ARG A 172 29.80 -24.26 11.58
CA ARG A 172 28.96 -24.32 10.37
C ARG A 172 27.52 -24.74 10.69
N GLU A 173 27.30 -25.64 11.61
CA GLU A 173 25.95 -26.07 12.05
C GLU A 173 25.23 -24.96 12.81
N GLU A 174 25.91 -24.25 13.71
CA GLU A 174 25.39 -23.04 14.36
C GLU A 174 25.01 -21.96 13.34
N GLN A 175 25.88 -21.72 12.35
CA GLN A 175 25.60 -20.77 11.27
C GLN A 175 24.38 -21.19 10.46
N LEU A 176 24.24 -22.46 10.08
CA LEU A 176 23.07 -22.98 9.37
C LEU A 176 21.78 -22.83 10.19
N ALA A 177 21.81 -23.11 11.50
CA ALA A 177 20.66 -22.90 12.39
C ALA A 177 20.26 -21.41 12.48
N SER A 178 21.24 -20.50 12.56
CA SER A 178 21.00 -19.05 12.55
C SER A 178 20.41 -18.57 11.22
N LEU A 179 20.88 -19.12 10.10
CA LEU A 179 20.43 -18.81 8.75
C LEU A 179 18.99 -19.28 8.53
N ASP A 180 18.62 -20.46 9.02
CA ASP A 180 17.25 -20.96 8.97
C ASP A 180 16.29 -20.22 9.93
N LEU A 181 16.79 -19.69 11.05
CA LEU A 181 16.03 -18.75 11.88
C LEU A 181 15.77 -17.43 11.13
N LEU A 182 16.78 -16.88 10.46
CA LEU A 182 16.65 -15.66 9.64
C LEU A 182 15.69 -15.86 8.46
N LYS A 183 15.73 -17.01 7.75
CA LYS A 183 14.73 -17.36 6.71
C LYS A 183 13.30 -17.33 7.27
N LYS A 184 13.08 -17.90 8.46
CA LYS A 184 11.76 -17.90 9.13
C LYS A 184 11.32 -16.48 9.48
N GLN A 185 12.22 -15.66 10.02
CA GLN A 185 11.94 -14.24 10.31
C GLN A 185 11.59 -13.44 9.03
N ILE A 186 12.37 -13.59 7.95
CA ILE A 186 12.09 -12.97 6.64
C ILE A 186 10.72 -13.41 6.11
N THR A 187 10.38 -14.69 6.22
CA THR A 187 9.06 -15.22 5.79
C THR A 187 7.92 -14.59 6.59
N VAL A 188 8.06 -14.46 7.92
CA VAL A 188 7.08 -13.78 8.79
C VAL A 188 6.97 -12.29 8.46
N MET A 189 8.08 -11.60 8.21
CA MET A 189 8.08 -10.17 7.82
C MET A 189 7.44 -9.96 6.45
N GLN A 190 7.68 -10.84 5.48
CA GLN A 190 7.04 -10.80 4.17
C GLN A 190 5.52 -11.04 4.27
N GLN A 191 5.07 -11.97 5.12
CA GLN A 191 3.65 -12.15 5.41
C GLN A 191 3.02 -10.93 6.10
N LYS A 192 3.73 -10.29 7.04
CA LYS A 192 3.29 -9.02 7.65
C LYS A 192 3.17 -7.92 6.60
N LYS A 193 4.18 -7.74 5.73
CA LYS A 193 4.14 -6.77 4.63
C LYS A 193 2.90 -6.97 3.76
N VAL A 194 2.62 -8.20 3.33
CA VAL A 194 1.45 -8.49 2.48
C VAL A 194 0.12 -8.15 3.18
N ARG A 195 0.02 -8.32 4.50
CA ARG A 195 -1.17 -7.89 5.26
C ARG A 195 -1.30 -6.37 5.28
N THR A 196 -0.25 -5.64 5.67
CA THR A 196 -0.26 -4.18 5.69
C THR A 196 -0.47 -3.56 4.30
N GLU A 197 0.06 -4.19 3.25
CA GLU A 197 -0.15 -3.76 1.86
C GLU A 197 -1.62 -3.95 1.44
N ASN A 198 -2.26 -5.06 1.84
CA ASN A 198 -3.69 -5.30 1.61
C ASN A 198 -4.59 -4.34 2.41
N GLU A 199 -4.20 -4.01 3.64
CA GLU A 199 -4.88 -3.03 4.50
C GLU A 199 -4.81 -1.63 3.86
N ILE A 200 -3.62 -1.17 3.44
CA ILE A 200 -3.45 0.09 2.68
C ILE A 200 -4.25 0.06 1.36
N GLN A 201 -4.29 -1.06 0.65
CA GLN A 201 -5.12 -1.23 -0.54
C GLN A 201 -6.62 -1.27 -0.25
N GLN A 202 -7.06 -1.46 0.99
CA GLN A 202 -8.47 -1.37 1.39
C GLN A 202 -8.83 0.07 1.75
N GLU A 203 -8.06 0.70 2.64
CA GLU A 203 -8.19 2.12 3.02
C GLU A 203 -8.19 3.04 1.78
N THR A 204 -7.29 2.81 0.82
CA THR A 204 -7.22 3.60 -0.42
C THR A 204 -8.32 3.30 -1.44
N LYS A 205 -9.21 2.32 -1.21
CA LYS A 205 -10.49 2.18 -1.92
C LYS A 205 -11.59 2.94 -1.17
N GLU A 206 -11.68 2.76 0.14
CA GLU A 206 -12.67 3.40 1.00
C GLU A 206 -12.54 4.94 0.93
N GLN A 207 -11.32 5.48 0.95
CA GLN A 207 -11.05 6.89 0.67
C GLN A 207 -11.62 7.33 -0.69
N LYS A 208 -11.38 6.57 -1.77
CA LYS A 208 -11.86 6.93 -3.13
C LYS A 208 -13.38 6.88 -3.24
N ASP A 209 -14.03 5.98 -2.52
CA ASP A 209 -15.49 5.92 -2.48
C ASP A 209 -16.08 7.01 -1.58
N ILE A 210 -15.43 7.39 -0.47
CA ILE A 210 -15.77 8.60 0.31
C ILE A 210 -15.61 9.86 -0.55
N GLU A 211 -14.51 10.01 -1.30
CA GLU A 211 -14.30 11.11 -2.25
C GLU A 211 -15.36 11.16 -3.37
N ARG A 212 -15.92 10.01 -3.77
CA ARG A 212 -17.06 9.96 -4.70
C ARG A 212 -18.35 10.42 -4.02
N HIS A 213 -18.62 9.98 -2.79
CA HIS A 213 -19.80 10.42 -2.03
C HIS A 213 -19.76 11.92 -1.72
N MET A 214 -18.60 12.47 -1.33
CA MET A 214 -18.42 13.92 -1.12
C MET A 214 -18.67 14.72 -2.41
N ARG A 215 -18.19 14.23 -3.56
CA ARG A 215 -18.47 14.88 -4.86
C ARG A 215 -19.94 14.80 -5.25
N ASN A 216 -20.62 13.68 -4.99
CA ASN A 216 -22.05 13.56 -5.21
C ASN A 216 -22.83 14.55 -4.33
N MET A 217 -22.54 14.61 -3.03
CA MET A 217 -23.14 15.60 -2.11
C MET A 217 -22.84 17.04 -2.55
N SER A 218 -21.63 17.34 -3.01
CA SER A 218 -21.28 18.67 -3.53
C SER A 218 -22.10 19.02 -4.78
N ASN A 219 -22.26 18.08 -5.71
CA ASN A 219 -23.12 18.25 -6.89
C ASN A 219 -24.60 18.45 -6.49
N ASP A 220 -25.09 17.74 -5.47
CA ASP A 220 -26.46 17.87 -4.98
C ASP A 220 -26.70 19.17 -4.22
N LEU A 221 -25.72 19.68 -3.47
CA LEU A 221 -25.75 21.03 -2.89
C LEU A 221 -25.77 22.11 -3.99
N ILE A 222 -25.01 21.92 -5.08
CA ILE A 222 -25.04 22.84 -6.23
C ILE A 222 -26.41 22.80 -6.91
N LYS A 223 -27.02 21.63 -7.13
CA LYS A 223 -28.40 21.51 -7.63
C LYS A 223 -29.41 22.21 -6.71
N LEU A 224 -29.30 22.00 -5.40
CA LEU A 224 -30.20 22.59 -4.41
C LEU A 224 -30.08 24.11 -4.39
N ASN A 225 -28.86 24.66 -4.47
CA ASN A 225 -28.64 26.11 -4.59
C ASN A 225 -29.18 26.68 -5.92
N MET A 226 -29.05 25.96 -7.05
CA MET A 226 -29.68 26.36 -8.32
C MET A 226 -31.21 26.34 -8.23
N LEU A 227 -31.81 25.37 -7.53
CA LEU A 227 -33.26 25.31 -7.30
C LEU A 227 -33.74 26.41 -6.36
N ILE A 228 -32.99 26.74 -5.30
CA ILE A 228 -33.26 27.89 -4.42
C ILE A 228 -33.25 29.17 -5.25
N ASN A 229 -32.19 29.44 -6.02
CA ASN A 229 -32.10 30.66 -6.83
C ASN A 229 -33.23 30.73 -7.86
N LYS A 230 -33.56 29.62 -8.55
CA LYS A 230 -34.71 29.59 -9.47
C LYS A 230 -36.04 29.88 -8.76
N ASN A 231 -36.22 29.38 -7.55
CA ASN A 231 -37.42 29.62 -6.76
C ASN A 231 -37.49 31.07 -6.24
N SER A 232 -36.37 31.66 -5.82
CA SER A 232 -36.28 33.07 -5.45
C SER A 232 -36.61 33.97 -6.64
N ASN A 233 -36.00 33.74 -7.81
CA ASN A 233 -36.31 34.50 -9.03
C ASN A 233 -37.80 34.39 -9.39
N SER A 234 -38.38 33.18 -9.36
CA SER A 234 -39.81 32.98 -9.66
C SER A 234 -40.73 33.63 -8.61
N PHE A 235 -40.33 33.66 -7.34
CA PHE A 235 -41.03 34.41 -6.29
C PHE A 235 -40.94 35.92 -6.51
N GLU A 236 -39.78 36.46 -6.89
CA GLU A 236 -39.60 37.87 -7.25
C GLU A 236 -40.44 38.25 -8.48
N GLU A 237 -40.42 37.43 -9.54
CA GLU A 237 -41.26 37.60 -10.74
C GLU A 237 -42.76 37.65 -10.39
N LEU A 238 -43.25 36.72 -9.56
CA LEU A 238 -44.64 36.71 -9.09
C LEU A 238 -44.96 37.90 -8.18
N HIS A 239 -44.03 38.31 -7.32
CA HIS A 239 -44.18 39.47 -6.44
C HIS A 239 -44.26 40.78 -7.24
N TYR A 240 -43.39 40.97 -8.24
CA TYR A 240 -43.47 42.11 -9.16
C TYR A 240 -44.74 42.07 -10.02
N GLY A 241 -45.16 40.88 -10.48
CA GLY A 241 -46.43 40.71 -11.19
C GLY A 241 -47.66 41.09 -10.35
N ASN A 242 -47.67 40.70 -9.07
CA ASN A 242 -48.70 41.12 -8.11
C ASN A 242 -48.70 42.64 -7.89
N ILE A 243 -47.53 43.26 -7.72
CA ILE A 243 -47.41 44.73 -7.59
C ILE A 243 -47.91 45.45 -8.86
N ILE A 244 -47.59 44.94 -10.05
CA ILE A 244 -48.04 45.54 -11.32
C ILE A 244 -49.56 45.44 -11.45
N THR A 245 -50.13 44.25 -11.24
CA THR A 245 -51.58 44.02 -11.33
C THR A 245 -52.36 44.78 -10.24
N GLU A 246 -51.85 44.86 -9.00
CA GLU A 246 -52.42 45.72 -7.95
C GLU A 246 -52.45 47.19 -8.39
N ASN A 247 -51.34 47.70 -8.95
CA ASN A 247 -51.29 49.07 -9.47
C ASN A 247 -52.26 49.28 -10.65
N GLU A 248 -52.49 48.27 -11.49
CA GLU A 248 -53.46 48.33 -12.59
C GLU A 248 -54.91 48.30 -12.10
N PHE A 249 -55.23 47.47 -11.09
CA PHE A 249 -56.53 47.50 -10.41
C PHE A 249 -56.76 48.86 -9.74
N VAL A 250 -55.78 49.42 -9.03
CA VAL A 250 -55.88 50.76 -8.39
C VAL A 250 -56.05 51.88 -9.44
N ARG A 251 -55.40 51.79 -10.60
CA ARG A 251 -55.64 52.74 -11.72
C ARG A 251 -57.05 52.60 -12.28
N SER A 252 -57.51 51.38 -12.54
CA SER A 252 -58.84 51.09 -13.09
C SER A 252 -59.95 51.54 -12.15
N LEU A 253 -59.79 51.31 -10.83
CA LEU A 253 -60.69 51.81 -9.79
C LEU A 253 -60.76 53.34 -9.79
N LYS A 254 -59.63 54.05 -9.89
CA LYS A 254 -59.60 55.53 -9.96
C LYS A 254 -60.22 56.09 -11.24
N VAL A 255 -60.14 55.36 -12.36
CA VAL A 255 -60.84 55.74 -13.60
C VAL A 255 -62.35 55.58 -13.42
N ALA A 256 -62.81 54.42 -12.92
CA ALA A 256 -64.22 54.16 -12.66
C ALA A 256 -64.82 55.11 -11.59
N GLU A 257 -64.05 55.46 -10.56
CA GLU A 257 -64.41 56.46 -9.54
C GLU A 257 -64.60 57.84 -10.19
N LYS A 258 -63.67 58.27 -11.04
CA LYS A 258 -63.79 59.55 -11.79
C LYS A 258 -64.98 59.54 -12.75
N GLU A 259 -65.20 58.46 -13.48
CA GLU A 259 -66.38 58.30 -14.36
C GLU A 259 -67.68 58.35 -13.55
N SER A 260 -67.73 57.72 -12.37
CA SER A 260 -68.87 57.79 -11.46
C SER A 260 -69.13 59.20 -10.93
N ILE A 261 -68.07 59.96 -10.62
CA ILE A 261 -68.18 61.37 -10.19
C ILE A 261 -68.73 62.22 -11.35
N GLU A 262 -68.16 62.11 -12.55
CA GLU A 262 -68.66 62.83 -13.72
C GLU A 262 -70.12 62.50 -14.06
N MET A 263 -70.55 61.25 -13.87
CA MET A 263 -71.94 60.84 -14.06
C MET A 263 -72.86 61.38 -12.97
N GLN A 264 -72.38 61.48 -11.72
CA GLN A 264 -73.11 62.11 -10.62
C GLN A 264 -73.24 63.63 -10.80
N GLU A 265 -72.21 64.30 -11.34
CA GLU A 265 -72.27 65.73 -11.72
C GLU A 265 -73.30 65.95 -12.84
N LYS A 266 -73.27 65.15 -13.91
CA LYS A 266 -74.27 65.18 -15.01
C LYS A 266 -75.69 64.91 -14.48
N HIS A 267 -75.85 63.97 -13.54
CA HIS A 267 -77.14 63.72 -12.90
C HIS A 267 -77.64 64.92 -12.08
N SER A 268 -76.74 65.58 -11.35
CA SER A 268 -77.05 66.77 -10.56
C SER A 268 -77.46 67.96 -11.45
N GLN A 269 -76.76 68.17 -12.57
CA GLN A 269 -77.11 69.17 -13.58
C GLN A 269 -78.50 68.92 -14.18
N LEU A 270 -78.79 67.66 -14.57
CA LEU A 270 -80.11 67.27 -15.07
C LEU A 270 -81.22 67.38 -14.02
N ALA A 271 -80.90 67.21 -12.72
CA ALA A 271 -81.83 67.44 -11.64
C ALA A 271 -82.15 68.95 -11.46
N GLU A 272 -81.14 69.83 -11.51
CA GLU A 272 -81.35 71.28 -11.51
C GLU A 272 -82.15 71.74 -12.74
N GLU A 273 -81.85 71.23 -13.93
CA GLU A 273 -82.60 71.56 -15.15
C GLU A 273 -84.05 71.08 -15.06
N LYS A 274 -84.29 69.88 -14.54
CA LYS A 274 -85.64 69.38 -14.26
C LYS A 274 -86.38 70.27 -13.25
N GLU A 275 -85.73 70.72 -12.19
CA GLU A 275 -86.35 71.61 -11.20
C GLU A 275 -86.66 72.99 -11.79
N ARG A 276 -85.73 73.58 -12.57
CA ARG A 276 -85.97 74.81 -13.33
C ARG A 276 -87.18 74.68 -14.27
N LEU A 277 -87.25 73.58 -15.03
CA LEU A 277 -88.37 73.31 -15.94
C LEU A 277 -89.69 73.06 -15.21
N LEU A 278 -89.67 72.41 -14.04
CA LEU A 278 -90.86 72.24 -13.19
C LEU A 278 -91.34 73.60 -12.65
N ASN A 279 -90.43 74.46 -12.20
CA ASN A 279 -90.79 75.81 -11.76
C ASN A 279 -91.37 76.64 -12.91
N SER A 280 -90.78 76.62 -14.11
CA SER A 280 -91.35 77.27 -15.30
C SER A 280 -92.68 76.67 -15.75
N LEU A 281 -92.91 75.36 -15.55
CA LEU A 281 -94.21 74.73 -15.81
C LEU A 281 -95.26 75.23 -14.81
N VAL A 282 -94.94 75.28 -13.51
CA VAL A 282 -95.83 75.80 -12.47
C VAL A 282 -96.13 77.29 -12.71
N GLU A 283 -95.17 78.09 -13.13
CA GLU A 283 -95.40 79.48 -13.56
C GLU A 283 -96.35 79.56 -14.77
N ALA A 284 -96.19 78.68 -15.77
CA ALA A 284 -97.08 78.61 -16.92
C ALA A 284 -98.51 78.18 -16.53
N GLU A 285 -98.66 77.22 -15.62
CA GLU A 285 -99.95 76.81 -15.06
C GLU A 285 -100.64 77.96 -14.30
N HIS A 286 -99.89 78.73 -13.51
CA HIS A 286 -100.40 79.94 -12.86
C HIS A 286 -100.84 81.00 -13.89
N GLN A 287 -100.09 81.19 -14.99
CA GLN A 287 -100.51 82.10 -16.07
C GLN A 287 -101.78 81.59 -16.78
N ILE A 288 -101.89 80.28 -17.05
CA ILE A 288 -103.11 79.67 -17.62
C ILE A 288 -104.30 79.92 -16.68
N MET A 289 -104.17 79.63 -15.39
CA MET A 289 -105.24 79.87 -14.39
C MET A 289 -105.64 81.35 -14.32
N LEU A 290 -104.68 82.28 -14.40
CA LEU A 290 -104.95 83.72 -14.46
C LEU A 290 -105.69 84.12 -15.75
N TRP A 291 -105.36 83.52 -16.90
CA TRP A 291 -106.07 83.75 -18.16
C TRP A 291 -107.46 83.11 -18.18
N GLU A 292 -107.63 81.91 -17.65
CA GLU A 292 -108.95 81.28 -17.46
C GLU A 292 -109.84 82.14 -16.57
N LYS A 293 -109.32 82.65 -15.45
CA LYS A 293 -110.07 83.57 -14.57
C LYS A 293 -110.43 84.88 -15.27
N LYS A 294 -109.54 85.46 -16.08
CA LYS A 294 -109.85 86.63 -16.93
C LYS A 294 -110.93 86.31 -17.98
N ILE A 295 -110.85 85.15 -18.63
CA ILE A 295 -111.84 84.69 -19.62
C ILE A 295 -113.19 84.43 -18.95
N GLN A 296 -113.21 83.87 -17.75
CA GLN A 296 -114.42 83.63 -16.98
C GLN A 296 -115.08 84.95 -16.56
N LEU A 297 -114.32 85.90 -16.00
CA LEU A 297 -114.82 87.25 -15.73
C LEU A 297 -115.33 87.96 -16.99
N ALA A 298 -114.65 87.79 -18.14
CA ALA A 298 -115.12 88.35 -19.42
C ALA A 298 -116.40 87.67 -19.96
N LYS A 299 -116.60 86.37 -19.70
CA LYS A 299 -117.87 85.66 -19.97
C LYS A 299 -118.97 86.14 -19.04
N GLU A 300 -118.69 86.30 -17.75
CA GLU A 300 -119.64 86.77 -16.73
C GLU A 300 -120.07 88.20 -17.02
N MET A 301 -119.13 89.12 -17.26
CA MET A 301 -119.42 90.48 -17.71
C MET A 301 -120.24 90.50 -19.01
N ARG A 302 -119.94 89.62 -19.98
CA ARG A 302 -120.74 89.50 -21.20
C ARG A 302 -122.17 89.03 -20.88
N SER A 303 -122.33 88.00 -20.06
CA SER A 303 -123.65 87.50 -19.67
C SER A 303 -124.46 88.49 -18.83
N ALA A 304 -123.79 89.38 -18.09
CA ALA A 304 -124.43 90.50 -17.37
C ALA A 304 -124.89 91.61 -18.32
N VAL A 305 -124.19 91.83 -19.45
CA VAL A 305 -124.58 92.77 -20.51
C VAL A 305 -125.67 92.17 -21.43
N ASP A 306 -125.58 90.89 -21.76
CA ASP A 306 -126.58 90.13 -22.52
C ASP A 306 -127.82 89.75 -21.66
N SER A 307 -127.78 90.03 -20.35
CA SER A 307 -128.89 89.82 -19.41
C SER A 307 -130.17 90.50 -19.89
N GLU A 308 -131.31 89.86 -19.62
CA GLU A 308 -132.61 90.36 -20.09
C GLU A 308 -132.98 91.75 -19.54
N THR A 309 -132.30 92.22 -18.50
CA THR A 309 -132.39 93.59 -17.97
C THR A 309 -132.24 94.66 -19.06
N GLY A 310 -131.22 94.55 -19.92
CA GLY A 310 -131.00 95.51 -21.02
C GLY A 310 -131.82 95.19 -22.28
N GLN A 311 -132.02 93.91 -22.58
CA GLN A 311 -132.84 93.47 -23.71
C GLN A 311 -134.32 93.84 -23.54
N GLY A 312 -134.85 93.80 -22.31
CA GLY A 312 -136.25 94.09 -21.99
C GLY A 312 -136.65 95.52 -22.36
N GLU A 313 -135.82 96.51 -21.98
CA GLU A 313 -136.03 97.92 -22.33
C GLU A 313 -135.98 98.13 -23.85
N ILE A 314 -135.03 97.51 -24.54
CA ILE A 314 -134.90 97.58 -26.02
C ILE A 314 -136.12 96.93 -26.71
N ARG A 315 -136.65 95.82 -26.18
CA ARG A 315 -137.86 95.17 -26.70
C ARG A 315 -139.10 96.05 -26.46
N ALA A 316 -139.22 96.67 -25.29
CA ALA A 316 -140.31 97.59 -24.96
C ALA A 316 -140.31 98.84 -25.87
N MET A 317 -139.15 99.48 -26.07
CA MET A 317 -139.00 100.59 -27.01
C MET A 317 -139.41 100.21 -28.44
N LYS A 318 -139.00 99.02 -28.92
CA LYS A 318 -139.40 98.51 -30.24
C LYS A 318 -140.92 98.31 -30.38
N MET A 319 -141.61 97.86 -29.33
CA MET A 319 -143.08 97.72 -29.36
C MET A 319 -143.80 99.08 -29.44
N GLU A 320 -143.35 100.10 -28.70
CA GLU A 320 -143.99 101.42 -28.77
C GLU A 320 -143.70 102.12 -30.11
N ILE A 321 -142.51 101.96 -30.69
CA ILE A 321 -142.21 102.40 -32.07
C ILE A 321 -143.18 101.74 -33.06
N HIS A 322 -143.42 100.44 -32.94
CA HIS A 322 -144.35 99.74 -33.85
C HIS A 322 -145.80 100.19 -33.65
N ARG A 323 -146.22 100.45 -32.40
CA ARG A 323 -147.53 101.03 -32.06
C ARG A 323 -147.72 102.42 -32.69
N MET A 324 -146.68 103.26 -32.70
CA MET A 324 -146.70 104.55 -33.41
C MET A 324 -146.79 104.38 -34.93
N GLN A 325 -146.06 103.43 -35.53
CA GLN A 325 -146.15 103.12 -36.97
C GLN A 325 -147.56 102.70 -37.38
N VAL A 326 -148.23 101.85 -36.59
CA VAL A 326 -149.63 101.45 -36.83
C VAL A 326 -150.58 102.66 -36.77
N ARG A 327 -150.36 103.58 -35.83
CA ARG A 327 -151.16 104.81 -35.69
C ARG A 327 -150.98 105.76 -36.89
N TYR A 328 -149.76 105.86 -37.43
CA TYR A 328 -149.49 106.60 -38.67
C TYR A 328 -150.18 105.98 -39.89
N GLY A 329 -150.14 104.64 -40.03
CA GLY A 329 -150.82 103.91 -41.10
C GLY A 329 -152.36 104.03 -41.07
N GLN A 330 -152.95 104.32 -39.90
CA GLN A 330 -154.39 104.60 -39.78
C GLN A 330 -154.76 106.01 -40.28
N LEU A 331 -153.91 107.02 -40.10
CA LEU A 331 -154.13 108.37 -40.66
C LEU A 331 -154.15 108.36 -42.19
N MET A 332 -153.18 107.68 -42.82
CA MET A 332 -153.08 107.58 -44.28
C MET A 332 -154.38 107.02 -44.90
N LYS A 333 -154.98 106.00 -44.29
CA LYS A 333 -156.25 105.41 -44.77
C LYS A 333 -157.45 106.34 -44.67
N GLN A 334 -157.44 107.35 -43.78
CA GLN A 334 -158.48 108.38 -43.75
C GLN A 334 -158.29 109.39 -44.89
N GLN A 335 -157.04 109.77 -45.19
CA GLN A 335 -156.72 110.69 -46.29
C GLN A 335 -157.10 110.10 -47.66
N GLU A 336 -156.79 108.83 -47.91
CA GLU A 336 -157.18 108.14 -49.16
C GLU A 336 -158.70 108.05 -49.37
N LYS A 337 -159.50 107.98 -48.30
CA LYS A 337 -160.96 107.84 -48.43
C LYS A 337 -161.59 109.09 -49.05
N MET A 338 -161.06 110.27 -48.72
CA MET A 338 -161.52 111.56 -49.24
C MET A 338 -161.16 111.78 -50.73
N ILE A 339 -160.19 111.03 -51.27
CA ILE A 339 -159.76 111.14 -52.67
C ILE A 339 -160.69 110.34 -53.59
N ARG A 340 -161.06 109.11 -53.20
CA ARG A 340 -161.86 108.19 -54.03
C ARG A 340 -163.26 108.72 -54.40
N ASP A 341 -163.89 109.48 -53.51
CA ASP A 341 -165.21 110.06 -53.76
C ASP A 341 -165.17 111.22 -54.79
N MET A 342 -164.00 111.81 -55.04
CA MET A 342 -163.79 112.87 -56.05
C MET A 342 -163.60 112.28 -57.46
N GLU A 343 -162.89 111.15 -57.56
CA GLU A 343 -162.51 110.49 -58.82
C GLU A 343 -163.70 109.88 -59.58
N ALA A 344 -164.79 109.55 -58.87
CA ALA A 344 -166.00 108.94 -59.44
C ALA A 344 -166.77 109.85 -60.43
N SER A 345 -166.55 111.17 -60.39
CA SER A 345 -167.31 112.15 -61.20
C SER A 345 -166.73 112.44 -62.58
N VAL A 346 -165.41 112.25 -62.76
CA VAL A 346 -164.68 112.63 -63.99
C VAL A 346 -164.48 111.43 -64.95
N SER A 347 -164.75 110.21 -64.49
CA SER A 347 -164.59 108.94 -65.22
C SER A 347 -165.62 108.72 -66.34
N ARG A 348 -165.81 109.72 -67.22
CA ARG A 348 -166.61 109.63 -68.45
C ARG A 348 -166.02 110.38 -69.67
N ARG A 349 -164.74 110.77 -69.62
CA ARG A 349 -163.96 111.22 -70.78
C ARG A 349 -162.55 110.63 -70.77
N GLU A 350 -162.20 109.93 -71.84
CA GLU A 350 -160.92 109.22 -71.96
C GLU A 350 -159.74 110.21 -72.11
N THR A 351 -158.56 109.87 -71.56
CA THR A 351 -157.28 110.34 -72.12
C THR A 351 -156.13 109.36 -71.83
N ILE A 352 -155.83 108.52 -72.83
CA ILE A 352 -154.49 108.11 -73.34
C ILE A 352 -153.36 107.85 -72.33
N ALA A 353 -152.74 106.66 -72.42
CA ALA A 353 -151.48 106.30 -71.77
C ALA A 353 -150.49 105.60 -72.73
N ILE A 354 -149.16 105.83 -72.59
CA ILE A 354 -148.02 104.87 -72.80
C ILE A 354 -146.64 105.59 -72.85
N ARG A 355 -145.59 104.87 -72.33
CA ARG A 355 -144.13 105.15 -72.09
C ARG A 355 -143.79 105.24 -70.59
N GLY A 356 -142.55 105.01 -70.08
CA GLY A 356 -141.24 104.56 -70.64
C GLY A 356 -140.12 104.71 -69.57
N GLU A 357 -138.84 104.31 -69.68
CA GLU A 357 -138.10 103.41 -70.61
C GLU A 357 -136.62 103.21 -70.12
N GLY A 358 -136.16 101.96 -69.84
CA GLY A 358 -134.75 101.60 -69.46
C GLY A 358 -134.62 100.17 -68.85
N GLN A 359 -133.51 99.39 -68.80
CA GLN A 359 -132.05 99.49 -69.06
C GLN A 359 -131.17 100.13 -67.96
N ASN A 360 -129.98 99.65 -67.51
CA ASN A 360 -129.08 98.46 -67.77
C ASN A 360 -128.26 98.15 -66.45
N LYS A 361 -127.24 97.27 -66.26
CA LYS A 361 -126.04 96.75 -67.02
C LYS A 361 -125.52 95.38 -66.45
N MET A 362 -124.37 94.85 -66.95
CA MET A 362 -123.62 93.63 -66.47
C MET A 362 -122.07 93.90 -66.47
N ASP A 363 -121.03 93.02 -66.37
CA ASP A 363 -120.76 91.53 -66.39
C ASP A 363 -119.26 91.30 -65.94
N LYS A 364 -118.58 90.15 -65.68
CA LYS A 364 -118.82 88.68 -65.48
C LYS A 364 -117.79 88.10 -64.42
N LYS A 365 -116.93 87.05 -64.48
CA LYS A 365 -116.51 85.92 -65.39
C LYS A 365 -115.86 84.74 -64.57
N HIS A 366 -115.02 83.84 -65.16
CA HIS A 366 -114.64 82.47 -64.67
C HIS A 366 -113.29 81.97 -65.28
N ILE A 367 -112.54 80.88 -64.93
CA ILE A 367 -112.36 79.92 -63.79
C ILE A 367 -111.11 78.98 -64.04
N THR A 368 -110.33 78.50 -63.04
CA THR A 368 -109.27 77.40 -63.09
C THR A 368 -108.56 77.19 -61.71
N ARG A 369 -107.87 76.10 -61.24
CA ARG A 369 -107.86 74.59 -61.44
C ARG A 369 -106.48 73.90 -61.69
N SER A 370 -105.78 73.32 -60.69
CA SER A 370 -104.60 72.40 -60.86
C SER A 370 -104.10 71.65 -59.58
N ASP A 371 -104.15 70.30 -59.47
CA ASP A 371 -103.67 69.63 -58.21
C ASP A 371 -103.38 68.08 -58.19
N PHE A 372 -102.76 67.46 -59.23
CA PHE A 372 -102.61 65.98 -59.30
C PHE A 372 -101.25 65.43 -59.79
N HIS A 373 -100.10 66.04 -59.45
CA HIS A 373 -98.78 65.48 -59.82
C HIS A 373 -97.73 65.33 -58.70
N ARG A 374 -97.88 66.00 -57.56
CA ARG A 374 -96.84 66.07 -56.52
C ARG A 374 -96.59 64.75 -55.74
N LYS A 375 -97.52 63.78 -55.77
CA LYS A 375 -97.48 62.61 -54.87
C LYS A 375 -97.00 61.28 -55.49
N LYS A 376 -96.57 61.29 -56.76
CA LYS A 376 -96.10 60.08 -57.50
C LYS A 376 -94.57 59.95 -57.60
N GLN A 377 -93.82 60.99 -57.22
CA GLN A 377 -92.38 61.07 -57.45
C GLN A 377 -91.55 60.74 -56.19
N GLU A 378 -92.03 61.12 -55.00
CA GLU A 378 -91.40 60.84 -53.69
C GLU A 378 -91.13 59.34 -53.45
N LEU A 379 -92.17 58.51 -53.60
CA LEU A 379 -92.14 57.08 -53.27
C LEU A 379 -91.20 56.24 -54.16
N ARG A 380 -90.72 56.79 -55.29
CA ARG A 380 -89.74 56.10 -56.15
C ARG A 380 -88.29 56.33 -55.72
N LYS A 381 -88.01 57.38 -54.94
CA LYS A 381 -86.64 57.73 -54.53
C LYS A 381 -86.16 56.87 -53.36
N GLN A 382 -86.98 56.80 -52.30
CA GLN A 382 -86.70 56.04 -51.06
C GLN A 382 -86.42 54.54 -51.31
N ILE A 383 -87.04 53.93 -52.32
CA ILE A 383 -86.81 52.53 -52.69
C ILE A 383 -85.40 52.34 -53.29
N SER A 384 -84.92 53.27 -54.12
CA SER A 384 -83.58 53.17 -54.73
C SER A 384 -82.43 53.46 -53.75
N GLU A 385 -82.70 54.29 -52.72
CA GLU A 385 -81.71 54.67 -51.72
C GLU A 385 -81.56 53.59 -50.64
N THR A 386 -82.66 52.92 -50.24
CA THR A 386 -82.60 51.78 -49.30
C THR A 386 -81.91 50.56 -49.90
N GLN A 387 -82.21 50.21 -51.16
CA GLN A 387 -81.69 48.99 -51.80
C GLN A 387 -80.15 48.99 -51.96
N LYS A 388 -79.55 50.16 -52.27
CA LYS A 388 -78.09 50.31 -52.35
C LYS A 388 -77.37 50.23 -51.00
N VAL A 389 -78.02 50.65 -49.93
CA VAL A 389 -77.44 50.60 -48.57
C VAL A 389 -77.43 49.17 -48.03
N SER A 390 -78.48 48.37 -48.29
CA SER A 390 -78.50 46.95 -47.93
C SER A 390 -77.42 46.14 -48.65
N GLU A 391 -77.29 46.29 -49.98
CA GLU A 391 -76.31 45.53 -50.77
C GLU A 391 -74.86 45.87 -50.36
N SER A 392 -74.53 47.15 -50.19
CA SER A 392 -73.19 47.60 -49.80
C SER A 392 -72.78 47.17 -48.39
N ASN A 393 -73.72 47.07 -47.45
CA ASN A 393 -73.43 46.63 -46.08
C ASN A 393 -73.32 45.11 -45.98
N CYS A 394 -74.25 44.35 -46.58
CA CYS A 394 -74.16 42.89 -46.60
C CYS A 394 -72.89 42.40 -47.32
N SER A 395 -72.49 43.03 -48.43
CA SER A 395 -71.25 42.67 -49.13
C SER A 395 -70.00 42.89 -48.26
N LYS A 396 -69.99 43.91 -47.40
CA LYS A 396 -68.86 44.15 -46.47
C LYS A 396 -68.84 43.15 -45.34
N THR A 397 -69.97 42.90 -44.68
CA THR A 397 -70.01 41.93 -43.58
C THR A 397 -69.73 40.50 -44.05
N VAL A 398 -70.08 40.15 -45.30
CA VAL A 398 -69.69 38.86 -45.90
C VAL A 398 -68.17 38.80 -46.11
N LEU A 399 -67.55 39.81 -46.73
CA LEU A 399 -66.08 39.84 -46.91
C LEU A 399 -65.31 39.86 -45.58
N GLU A 400 -65.83 40.56 -44.57
CA GLU A 400 -65.28 40.56 -43.20
C GLU A 400 -65.37 39.16 -42.58
N LEU A 401 -66.51 38.46 -42.70
CA LEU A 401 -66.68 37.09 -42.23
C LEU A 401 -65.82 36.07 -42.99
N GLU A 402 -65.72 36.18 -44.32
CA GLU A 402 -64.83 35.35 -45.15
C GLU A 402 -63.35 35.54 -44.77
N SER A 403 -62.94 36.79 -44.49
CA SER A 403 -61.58 37.09 -44.02
C SER A 403 -61.32 36.54 -42.61
N ALA A 404 -62.33 36.59 -41.72
CA ALA A 404 -62.27 36.02 -40.39
C ALA A 404 -62.17 34.49 -40.47
N GLU A 405 -63.00 33.83 -41.29
CA GLU A 405 -62.97 32.39 -41.52
C GLU A 405 -61.62 31.93 -42.08
N ALA A 406 -61.07 32.65 -43.07
CA ALA A 406 -59.74 32.36 -43.61
C ALA A 406 -58.64 32.47 -42.53
N SER A 407 -58.72 33.47 -41.64
CA SER A 407 -57.78 33.62 -40.52
C SER A 407 -57.96 32.54 -39.44
N LEU A 408 -59.20 32.10 -39.19
CA LEU A 408 -59.54 31.04 -38.24
C LEU A 408 -59.09 29.67 -38.76
N ASN A 409 -59.30 29.39 -40.05
CA ASN A 409 -58.80 28.19 -40.72
C ASN A 409 -57.26 28.17 -40.75
N ALA A 410 -56.60 29.30 -41.03
CA ALA A 410 -55.14 29.40 -40.99
C ALA A 410 -54.54 29.19 -39.59
N THR A 411 -55.22 29.64 -38.52
CA THR A 411 -54.79 29.38 -37.13
C THR A 411 -55.16 27.96 -36.67
N CYS A 412 -56.29 27.41 -37.10
CA CYS A 412 -56.67 26.02 -36.89
C CYS A 412 -55.66 25.06 -37.52
N MET A 413 -55.25 25.28 -38.77
CA MET A 413 -54.23 24.46 -39.45
C MET A 413 -52.87 24.53 -38.75
N LYS A 414 -52.46 25.70 -38.23
CA LYS A 414 -51.25 25.80 -37.40
C LYS A 414 -51.38 24.97 -36.11
N LYS A 415 -52.51 25.03 -35.41
CA LYS A 415 -52.74 24.21 -34.22
C LYS A 415 -52.85 22.72 -34.52
N GLN A 416 -53.41 22.33 -35.66
CA GLN A 416 -53.38 20.94 -36.12
C GLN A 416 -51.95 20.47 -36.38
N GLN A 417 -51.10 21.31 -36.99
CA GLN A 417 -49.70 20.99 -37.23
C GLN A 417 -48.90 20.90 -35.91
N GLU A 418 -49.09 21.83 -34.97
CA GLU A 418 -48.50 21.78 -33.62
C GLU A 418 -48.88 20.50 -32.87
N VAL A 419 -50.15 20.09 -32.92
CA VAL A 419 -50.63 18.83 -32.33
C VAL A 419 -49.99 17.62 -33.00
N CYS A 420 -49.87 17.60 -34.34
CA CYS A 420 -49.19 16.50 -35.04
C CYS A 420 -47.69 16.41 -34.70
N THR A 421 -46.99 17.53 -34.49
CA THR A 421 -45.59 17.50 -34.02
C THR A 421 -45.48 17.01 -32.58
N LEU A 422 -46.31 17.51 -31.67
CA LEU A 422 -46.31 17.06 -30.27
C LEU A 422 -46.70 15.58 -30.11
N GLN A 423 -47.58 15.07 -30.98
CA GLN A 423 -47.94 13.66 -30.97
C GLN A 423 -46.80 12.78 -31.52
N ALA A 424 -46.08 13.19 -32.56
CA ALA A 424 -44.89 12.49 -33.04
C ALA A 424 -43.75 12.50 -32.00
N GLU A 425 -43.61 13.58 -31.24
CA GLU A 425 -42.68 13.66 -30.09
C GLU A 425 -43.12 12.73 -28.94
N SER A 426 -44.42 12.64 -28.64
CA SER A 426 -44.95 11.70 -27.65
C SER A 426 -44.73 10.24 -28.06
N ASP A 427 -45.08 9.87 -29.29
CA ASP A 427 -44.88 8.53 -29.84
C ASP A 427 -43.38 8.13 -29.81
N GLY A 428 -42.47 9.10 -30.04
CA GLY A 428 -41.03 8.91 -29.92
C GLY A 428 -40.56 8.68 -28.47
N LEU A 429 -41.08 9.46 -27.52
CA LEU A 429 -40.77 9.30 -26.09
C LEU A 429 -41.30 7.98 -25.53
N ASP A 430 -42.47 7.52 -25.98
CA ASP A 430 -43.03 6.22 -25.59
C ASP A 430 -42.17 5.06 -26.11
N LEU A 431 -41.64 5.14 -27.34
CA LEU A 431 -40.68 4.16 -27.88
C LEU A 431 -39.35 4.14 -27.09
N ASP A 432 -38.83 5.31 -26.69
CA ASP A 432 -37.65 5.39 -25.81
C ASP A 432 -37.93 4.78 -24.42
N ILE A 433 -39.13 5.00 -23.87
CA ILE A 433 -39.58 4.40 -22.61
C ILE A 433 -39.66 2.87 -22.72
N GLU A 434 -40.22 2.32 -23.81
CA GLU A 434 -40.22 0.87 -24.07
C GLU A 434 -38.79 0.31 -24.12
N CYS A 435 -37.90 0.92 -24.92
CA CYS A 435 -36.50 0.50 -25.05
C CYS A 435 -35.74 0.55 -23.71
N LEU A 436 -35.98 1.58 -22.89
CA LEU A 436 -35.38 1.70 -21.56
C LEU A 436 -35.94 0.67 -20.56
N GLN A 437 -37.23 0.33 -20.65
CA GLN A 437 -37.82 -0.74 -19.84
C GLN A 437 -37.25 -2.12 -20.21
N GLU A 438 -37.10 -2.43 -21.49
CA GLU A 438 -36.52 -3.69 -21.96
C GLU A 438 -35.05 -3.81 -21.53
N ARG A 439 -34.27 -2.73 -21.69
CA ARG A 439 -32.88 -2.67 -21.19
C ARG A 439 -32.81 -2.85 -19.67
N LYS A 440 -33.73 -2.28 -18.91
CA LYS A 440 -33.84 -2.46 -17.44
C LYS A 440 -34.15 -3.92 -17.09
N ARG A 441 -35.07 -4.58 -17.81
CA ARG A 441 -35.39 -6.00 -17.64
C ARG A 441 -34.18 -6.90 -17.92
N TRP A 442 -33.45 -6.65 -19.01
CA TRP A 442 -32.23 -7.41 -19.34
C TRP A 442 -31.12 -7.22 -18.30
N ASN A 443 -30.83 -5.97 -17.91
CA ASN A 443 -29.81 -5.68 -16.89
C ASN A 443 -30.12 -6.40 -15.56
N LEU A 444 -31.39 -6.50 -15.17
CA LEU A 444 -31.80 -7.25 -13.97
C LEU A 444 -31.52 -8.75 -14.12
N LEU A 445 -31.79 -9.35 -15.28
CA LEU A 445 -31.49 -10.76 -15.57
C LEU A 445 -29.98 -11.03 -15.54
N GLU A 446 -29.16 -10.16 -16.12
CA GLU A 446 -27.70 -10.29 -16.05
C GLU A 446 -27.17 -10.13 -14.62
N ILE A 447 -27.70 -9.18 -13.82
CA ILE A 447 -27.34 -9.05 -12.41
C ILE A 447 -27.67 -10.33 -11.62
N VAL A 448 -28.83 -10.94 -11.86
CA VAL A 448 -29.20 -12.23 -11.23
C VAL A 448 -28.29 -13.37 -11.70
N ALA A 449 -27.87 -13.40 -12.96
CA ALA A 449 -26.90 -14.36 -13.48
C ALA A 449 -25.50 -14.18 -12.84
N TYR A 450 -25.04 -12.94 -12.65
CA TYR A 450 -23.78 -12.66 -11.95
C TYR A 450 -23.86 -12.98 -10.46
N GLN A 451 -24.97 -12.69 -9.77
CA GLN A 451 -25.17 -13.03 -8.36
C GLN A 451 -25.25 -14.55 -8.13
N THR A 452 -25.91 -15.31 -9.03
CA THR A 452 -25.93 -16.78 -8.96
C THR A 452 -24.54 -17.37 -9.25
N ARG A 453 -23.83 -16.88 -10.27
CA ARG A 453 -22.41 -17.23 -10.51
C ARG A 453 -21.53 -16.93 -9.30
N GLN A 454 -21.70 -15.78 -8.65
CA GLN A 454 -20.98 -15.41 -7.43
C GLN A 454 -21.27 -16.37 -6.27
N LYS A 455 -22.55 -16.74 -6.05
CA LYS A 455 -22.94 -17.75 -5.03
C LYS A 455 -22.29 -19.11 -5.31
N HIS A 456 -22.23 -19.54 -6.57
CA HIS A 456 -21.54 -20.79 -6.94
C HIS A 456 -20.02 -20.71 -6.73
N LEU A 457 -19.38 -19.58 -7.09
CA LEU A 457 -17.95 -19.34 -6.84
C LEU A 457 -17.61 -19.25 -5.35
N GLN A 458 -18.52 -18.71 -4.52
CA GLN A 458 -18.34 -18.71 -3.07
C GLN A 458 -18.53 -20.13 -2.49
N ALA A 459 -19.55 -20.87 -2.94
CA ALA A 459 -19.72 -22.27 -2.54
C ALA A 459 -18.53 -23.16 -2.94
N LEU A 460 -17.83 -22.84 -4.04
CA LEU A 460 -16.57 -23.48 -4.43
C LEU A 460 -15.45 -23.17 -3.43
N LYS A 461 -15.26 -21.90 -3.03
CA LYS A 461 -14.29 -21.51 -1.99
C LYS A 461 -14.59 -22.17 -0.63
N ASP A 462 -15.87 -22.25 -0.28
CA ASP A 462 -16.36 -22.85 0.96
C ASP A 462 -16.31 -24.40 0.97
N GLY A 463 -15.90 -25.04 -0.14
CA GLY A 463 -15.87 -26.50 -0.28
C GLY A 463 -17.24 -27.19 -0.37
N LYS A 464 -18.33 -26.43 -0.54
CA LYS A 464 -19.73 -26.90 -0.52
C LYS A 464 -20.35 -27.09 -1.91
N TYR A 465 -19.69 -26.64 -2.98
CA TYR A 465 -20.22 -26.73 -4.33
C TYR A 465 -20.12 -28.15 -4.90
N THR A 466 -21.25 -28.70 -5.34
CA THR A 466 -21.29 -30.02 -6.00
C THR A 466 -21.04 -29.83 -7.50
N LEU A 467 -19.95 -30.41 -8.02
CA LEU A 467 -19.64 -30.41 -9.45
C LEU A 467 -20.70 -31.19 -10.24
N LEU A 468 -21.50 -30.46 -11.03
CA LEU A 468 -22.56 -31.02 -11.90
C LEU A 468 -22.00 -31.89 -13.04
N CYS A 469 -20.80 -31.56 -13.52
CA CYS A 469 -20.05 -32.37 -14.49
C CYS A 469 -18.68 -32.68 -13.89
N ARG A 470 -18.25 -33.96 -13.94
CA ARG A 470 -16.96 -34.43 -13.40
C ARG A 470 -15.93 -34.78 -14.46
N THR A 471 -16.33 -34.80 -15.74
CA THR A 471 -15.47 -35.04 -16.91
C THR A 471 -15.74 -33.97 -17.96
N GLU A 472 -14.73 -33.66 -18.78
CA GLU A 472 -14.85 -32.66 -19.86
C GLU A 472 -15.88 -33.07 -20.92
N GLU A 473 -16.00 -34.37 -21.18
CA GLU A 473 -17.02 -34.95 -22.08
C GLU A 473 -18.43 -34.68 -21.57
N ALA A 474 -18.69 -34.87 -20.27
CA ALA A 474 -19.99 -34.56 -19.67
C ALA A 474 -20.30 -33.06 -19.73
N TRP A 475 -19.28 -32.21 -19.54
CA TRP A 475 -19.43 -30.77 -19.67
C TRP A 475 -19.73 -30.33 -21.11
N ARG A 476 -19.04 -30.90 -22.11
CA ARG A 476 -19.29 -30.67 -23.55
C ARG A 476 -20.69 -31.13 -23.96
N ASN A 477 -21.13 -32.29 -23.48
CA ASN A 477 -22.47 -32.82 -23.75
C ASN A 477 -23.58 -31.96 -23.13
N GLU A 478 -23.38 -31.38 -21.93
CA GLU A 478 -24.33 -30.42 -21.37
C GLU A 478 -24.26 -29.06 -22.09
N GLN A 479 -23.07 -28.58 -22.48
CA GLN A 479 -22.91 -27.34 -23.25
C GLN A 479 -23.67 -27.41 -24.60
N GLN A 480 -23.57 -28.55 -25.30
CA GLN A 480 -24.34 -28.80 -26.53
C GLN A 480 -25.85 -28.77 -26.26
N LYS A 481 -26.36 -29.47 -25.25
CA LYS A 481 -27.78 -29.40 -24.86
C LYS A 481 -28.26 -27.98 -24.54
N TRP A 482 -27.40 -27.13 -23.96
CA TRP A 482 -27.73 -25.72 -23.74
C TRP A 482 -27.76 -24.92 -25.04
N GLN A 483 -26.85 -25.17 -25.98
CA GLN A 483 -26.86 -24.56 -27.32
C GLN A 483 -28.09 -25.01 -28.13
N ASP A 484 -28.42 -26.31 -28.14
CA ASP A 484 -29.61 -26.86 -28.80
C ASP A 484 -30.91 -26.26 -28.25
N ARG A 485 -30.99 -26.08 -26.91
CA ARG A 485 -32.12 -25.40 -26.24
C ARG A 485 -32.20 -23.92 -26.64
N LEU A 486 -31.08 -23.20 -26.69
CA LEU A 486 -31.05 -21.80 -27.11
C LEU A 486 -31.46 -21.63 -28.58
N LEU A 487 -30.99 -22.51 -29.47
CA LEU A 487 -31.42 -22.57 -30.87
C LEU A 487 -32.92 -22.85 -30.98
N THR A 488 -33.43 -23.84 -30.24
CA THR A 488 -34.86 -24.18 -30.20
C THR A 488 -35.72 -23.00 -29.72
N VAL A 489 -35.31 -22.32 -28.65
CA VAL A 489 -35.99 -21.12 -28.14
C VAL A 489 -35.93 -19.97 -29.14
N ASN A 490 -34.80 -19.78 -29.83
CA ASN A 490 -34.68 -18.74 -30.86
C ASN A 490 -35.60 -19.02 -32.07
N VAL A 491 -35.69 -20.26 -32.52
CA VAL A 491 -36.65 -20.67 -33.57
C VAL A 491 -38.09 -20.43 -33.13
N ILE A 492 -38.45 -20.74 -31.87
CA ILE A 492 -39.78 -20.45 -31.32
C ILE A 492 -40.06 -18.94 -31.28
N VAL A 493 -39.11 -18.11 -30.83
CA VAL A 493 -39.26 -16.64 -30.82
C VAL A 493 -39.43 -16.10 -32.24
N GLN A 494 -38.62 -16.54 -33.20
CA GLN A 494 -38.72 -16.13 -34.61
C GLN A 494 -40.00 -16.64 -35.30
N GLN A 495 -40.59 -17.74 -34.83
CA GLN A 495 -41.89 -18.23 -35.31
C GLN A 495 -43.03 -17.37 -34.75
N ILE A 496 -43.04 -17.10 -33.44
CA ILE A 496 -44.05 -16.24 -32.79
C ILE A 496 -44.02 -14.82 -33.38
N GLN A 497 -42.84 -14.27 -33.68
CA GLN A 497 -42.71 -12.98 -34.37
C GLN A 497 -43.35 -12.94 -35.76
N LYS A 498 -43.42 -14.08 -36.48
CA LYS A 498 -44.07 -14.19 -37.80
C LYS A 498 -45.58 -14.42 -37.69
N GLU A 499 -46.00 -15.23 -36.72
CA GLU A 499 -47.40 -15.58 -36.48
C GLU A 499 -48.18 -14.43 -35.81
N HIS A 500 -47.51 -13.61 -34.98
CA HIS A 500 -48.11 -12.54 -34.19
C HIS A 500 -47.34 -11.22 -34.32
N PRO A 501 -47.48 -10.48 -35.44
CA PRO A 501 -46.77 -9.21 -35.66
C PRO A 501 -47.06 -8.13 -34.60
N GLN A 502 -48.22 -8.20 -33.92
CA GLN A 502 -48.54 -7.35 -32.77
C GLN A 502 -47.56 -7.51 -31.60
N HIS A 503 -46.99 -8.71 -31.42
CA HIS A 503 -46.01 -9.04 -30.40
C HIS A 503 -44.56 -8.95 -30.91
N GLN A 504 -44.35 -8.54 -32.18
CA GLN A 504 -43.02 -8.48 -32.76
C GLN A 504 -42.13 -7.48 -32.03
N ARG A 505 -42.64 -6.29 -31.69
CA ARG A 505 -41.89 -5.24 -30.96
C ARG A 505 -41.35 -5.77 -29.63
N THR A 506 -42.24 -6.27 -28.77
CA THR A 506 -41.92 -6.77 -27.42
C THR A 506 -41.10 -8.08 -27.40
N LEU A 507 -40.82 -8.67 -28.57
CA LEU A 507 -39.96 -9.84 -28.76
C LEU A 507 -38.69 -9.53 -29.57
N GLN A 508 -38.53 -8.34 -30.17
CA GLN A 508 -37.36 -7.97 -30.97
C GLN A 508 -36.09 -7.93 -30.12
N TRP A 509 -36.14 -7.35 -28.91
CA TRP A 509 -35.00 -7.34 -27.98
C TRP A 509 -34.58 -8.75 -27.56
N LEU A 510 -35.53 -9.71 -27.44
CA LEU A 510 -35.21 -11.10 -27.13
C LEU A 510 -34.48 -11.78 -28.29
N SER A 511 -34.91 -11.58 -29.54
CA SER A 511 -34.22 -12.13 -30.72
C SER A 511 -32.81 -11.57 -30.83
N GLN A 512 -32.63 -10.24 -30.78
CA GLN A 512 -31.32 -9.60 -30.82
C GLN A 512 -30.38 -10.09 -29.70
N ARG A 513 -30.92 -10.37 -28.51
CA ARG A 513 -30.12 -10.89 -27.38
C ARG A 513 -29.81 -12.38 -27.50
N LEU A 514 -30.73 -13.20 -27.98
CA LEU A 514 -30.49 -14.62 -28.28
C LEU A 514 -29.45 -14.75 -29.41
N GLU A 515 -29.58 -13.97 -30.47
CA GLU A 515 -28.60 -13.85 -31.55
C GLU A 515 -27.22 -13.42 -31.01
N SER A 516 -27.15 -12.44 -30.10
CA SER A 516 -25.89 -12.05 -29.44
C SER A 516 -25.27 -13.10 -28.50
N ARG A 517 -26.01 -14.18 -28.18
CA ARG A 517 -25.53 -15.35 -27.41
C ARG A 517 -25.31 -16.60 -28.27
N LEU A 518 -25.84 -16.62 -29.49
CA LEU A 518 -25.70 -17.68 -30.49
C LEU A 518 -24.64 -17.36 -31.56
N GLY A 519 -24.30 -16.07 -31.74
CA GLY A 519 -23.15 -15.65 -32.52
C GLY A 519 -21.85 -16.27 -31.98
N PRO A 520 -20.81 -16.39 -32.83
CA PRO A 520 -19.58 -17.09 -32.46
C PRO A 520 -18.95 -16.44 -31.23
N GLN A 521 -18.77 -17.22 -30.17
CA GLN A 521 -17.81 -16.88 -29.13
C GLN A 521 -16.42 -16.97 -29.76
N GLU A 522 -15.80 -15.82 -29.99
CA GLU A 522 -14.39 -15.76 -30.40
C GLU A 522 -13.52 -16.50 -29.36
N ALA A 523 -12.55 -17.27 -29.85
CA ALA A 523 -11.82 -18.30 -29.10
C ALA A 523 -10.50 -17.79 -28.48
#